data_AF-A0A8J7QHU2-F1
#
_entry.id   AF-A0A8J7QHU2-F1
#
_cell.length_a   1.000
_cell.length_b   1.000
_cell.length_c   1.000
_cell.angle_alpha   90.00
_cell.angle_beta   90.00
_cell.angle_gamma   90.00
#
_symmetry.space_group_name_H-M   'P 1'
#
loop_
_entity.id
_entity.type
_entity.pdbx_description
1 polymer ?
#
loop_
_entity_poly.entity_id
_entity_poly.type
_entity_poly.pdbx_seq_one_letter_code
_entity_poly.pdbx_strand_id
1 'polypeptide(L)'
;MSEAELSAKVRRAGQMLLYQRHRVPGVKGYELRRSLGKGYMRVIKVLRAQLENIGLTVKIMPESDSPVNEEDEEALSSARFFVVLKDPLSLYDASTAGWSID
;
A
#
# COMPACT_ATOMS: atom_id res chain seq x y z
N MET A 1 -8.31 18.75 -6.95
CA MET A 1 -7.02 18.48 -6.29
C MET A 1 -5.94 19.01 -7.19
N SER A 2 -5.22 20.03 -6.73
CA SER A 2 -4.08 20.59 -7.44
C SER A 2 -2.92 19.58 -7.47
N GLU A 3 -1.94 19.81 -8.34
CA GLU A 3 -0.75 18.96 -8.43
C GLU A 3 0.06 18.96 -7.11
N ALA A 4 0.22 20.14 -6.49
CA ALA A 4 0.91 20.28 -5.22
C ALA A 4 0.21 19.52 -4.08
N GLU A 5 -1.12 19.59 -4.02
CA GLU A 5 -1.93 18.84 -3.06
C GLU A 5 -1.80 17.33 -3.26
N LEU A 6 -1.86 16.87 -4.52
CA LEU A 6 -1.68 15.46 -4.85
C LEU A 6 -0.30 14.96 -4.43
N SER A 7 0.76 15.71 -4.77
CA SER A 7 2.13 15.37 -4.39
C SER A 7 2.30 15.30 -2.86
N ALA A 8 1.71 16.24 -2.10
CA ALA A 8 1.70 16.18 -0.64
C ALA A 8 0.98 14.94 -0.11
N LYS A 9 -0.19 14.59 -0.68
CA LYS A 9 -0.93 13.38 -0.29
C LYS A 9 -0.20 12.09 -0.65
N VAL A 10 0.49 12.04 -1.80
CA VAL A 10 1.29 10.87 -2.20
C VAL A 10 2.45 10.66 -1.22
N ARG A 11 3.18 11.73 -0.87
CA ARG A 11 4.22 11.66 0.18
C ARG A 11 3.65 11.18 1.51
N ARG A 12 2.48 11.68 1.91
CA ARG A 12 1.81 11.26 3.14
C ARG A 12 1.39 9.78 3.10
N ALA A 13 0.84 9.32 1.99
CA ALA A 13 0.47 7.91 1.79
C ALA A 13 1.71 6.99 1.86
N GLY A 14 2.83 7.40 1.25
CA GLY A 14 4.11 6.70 1.34
C GLY A 14 4.58 6.58 2.79
N GLN A 15 4.55 7.67 3.56
CA GLN A 15 4.87 7.63 5.00
C GLN A 15 3.97 6.66 5.75
N MET A 16 2.66 6.66 5.49
CA MET A 16 1.71 5.78 6.20
C MET A 16 1.95 4.28 5.89
N LEU A 17 2.26 3.96 4.64
CA LEU A 17 2.39 2.57 4.20
C LEU A 17 3.79 1.99 4.45
N LEU A 18 4.84 2.80 4.37
CA LEU A 18 6.24 2.37 4.54
C LEU A 18 6.70 2.49 5.99
N TYR A 19 6.19 3.45 6.77
CA TYR A 19 6.58 3.58 8.17
C TYR A 19 5.77 2.65 9.05
N GLN A 20 6.41 1.60 9.55
CA GLN A 20 5.79 0.63 10.44
C GLN A 20 5.66 1.20 11.86
N ARG A 21 4.48 1.71 12.21
CA ARG A 21 4.15 2.13 13.59
C ARG A 21 3.70 0.97 14.48
N HIS A 22 3.15 -0.10 13.90
CA HIS A 22 2.52 -1.21 14.61
C HIS A 22 3.10 -2.56 14.19
N ARG A 23 2.86 -3.64 14.96
CA ARG A 23 3.31 -5.01 14.63
C ARG A 23 2.80 -5.50 13.28
N VAL A 24 1.65 -4.99 12.83
CA VAL A 24 1.04 -5.35 11.56
C VAL A 24 1.44 -4.31 10.51
N PRO A 25 2.05 -4.71 9.38
CA PRO A 25 2.43 -3.78 8.32
C PRO A 25 1.20 -3.15 7.66
N GLY A 26 1.38 -1.93 7.15
CA GLY A 26 0.34 -1.22 6.42
C GLY A 26 -0.70 -0.51 7.29
N VAL A 27 -1.76 -0.02 6.64
CA VAL A 27 -2.83 0.78 7.26
C VAL A 27 -4.21 0.36 6.74
N LYS A 28 -5.26 0.54 7.54
CA LYS A 28 -6.64 0.29 7.10
C LYS A 28 -7.15 1.45 6.21
N GLY A 29 -8.08 1.16 5.30
CA GLY A 29 -8.64 2.14 4.37
C GLY A 29 -9.29 3.33 5.06
N TYR A 30 -9.95 3.13 6.20
CA TYR A 30 -10.50 4.24 6.97
C TYR A 30 -9.43 5.22 7.48
N GLU A 31 -8.21 4.74 7.76
CA GLU A 31 -7.07 5.57 8.17
C GLU A 31 -6.57 6.40 6.99
N LEU A 32 -6.48 5.79 5.79
CA LEU A 32 -6.15 6.48 4.55
C LEU A 32 -7.19 7.55 4.23
N ARG A 33 -8.48 7.22 4.28
CA ARG A 33 -9.56 8.19 4.05
C ARG A 33 -9.54 9.34 5.06
N ARG A 34 -9.25 9.06 6.34
CA ARG A 34 -9.10 10.09 7.38
C ARG A 34 -7.91 11.02 7.11
N SER A 35 -6.78 10.49 6.65
CA SER A 35 -5.55 11.28 6.43
C SER A 35 -5.47 11.95 5.05
N LEU A 36 -6.06 11.35 4.02
CA LEU A 36 -5.93 11.78 2.61
C LEU A 36 -7.24 12.36 2.05
N GLY A 37 -8.37 12.11 2.71
CA GLY A 37 -9.71 12.51 2.28
C GLY A 37 -10.38 11.51 1.33
N LYS A 38 -11.56 11.88 0.83
CA LYS A 38 -12.25 11.15 -0.24
C LYS A 38 -11.40 11.16 -1.51
N GLY A 39 -11.53 10.12 -2.33
CA GLY A 39 -10.72 9.93 -3.54
C GLY A 39 -9.30 9.45 -3.22
N TYR A 40 -9.04 8.89 -2.04
CA TYR A 40 -7.69 8.47 -1.63
C TYR A 40 -7.13 7.38 -2.54
N MET A 41 -7.99 6.58 -3.19
CA MET A 41 -7.55 5.57 -4.15
C MET A 41 -6.80 6.16 -5.34
N ARG A 42 -7.11 7.39 -5.76
CA ARG A 42 -6.31 8.10 -6.77
C ARG A 42 -4.89 8.37 -6.28
N VAL A 43 -4.73 8.73 -5.01
CA VAL A 43 -3.41 8.94 -4.37
C VAL A 43 -2.65 7.62 -4.30
N ILE A 44 -3.32 6.53 -3.91
CA ILE A 44 -2.73 5.19 -3.84
C ILE A 44 -2.27 4.70 -5.21
N LYS A 45 -3.05 4.94 -6.29
CA LYS A 45 -2.65 4.57 -7.65
C LYS A 45 -1.38 5.30 -8.10
N VAL A 46 -1.27 6.60 -7.81
CA VAL A 46 -0.04 7.37 -8.12
C VAL A 46 1.14 6.87 -7.31
N LEU A 47 0.95 6.61 -6.00
CA LEU A 47 2.01 6.05 -5.16
C LEU A 47 2.44 4.67 -5.67
N ARG A 48 1.50 3.80 -6.03
CA ARG A 48 1.79 2.46 -6.58
C ARG A 48 2.67 2.58 -7.82
N ALA A 49 2.33 3.46 -8.76
CA ALA A 49 3.15 3.70 -9.95
C ALA A 49 4.58 4.18 -9.61
N GLN A 50 4.75 5.01 -8.57
CA GLN A 50 6.07 5.43 -8.12
C GLN A 50 6.88 4.28 -7.48
N LEU A 51 6.22 3.45 -6.68
CA LEU A 51 6.84 2.28 -6.02
C LEU A 51 7.26 1.21 -7.04
N GLU A 52 6.53 1.06 -8.13
CA GLU A 52 6.87 0.08 -9.16
C GLU A 52 8.23 0.34 -9.81
N ASN A 53 8.68 1.61 -9.86
CA ASN A 53 10.00 1.97 -10.38
C ASN A 53 11.16 1.44 -9.51
N ILE A 54 10.87 1.04 -8.27
CA ILE A 54 11.85 0.48 -7.32
C ILE A 54 11.52 -0.97 -6.93
N GLY A 55 10.70 -1.65 -7.74
CA GLY A 55 10.36 -3.07 -7.52
C GLY A 55 9.37 -3.31 -6.37
N LEU A 56 8.61 -2.30 -5.95
CA LEU A 56 7.60 -2.39 -4.90
C LEU A 56 6.19 -2.17 -5.45
N THR A 57 5.18 -2.69 -4.77
CA THR A 57 3.76 -2.43 -5.10
C THR A 57 2.89 -2.36 -3.85
N VAL A 58 1.70 -1.76 -3.99
CA VAL A 58 0.71 -1.69 -2.92
C VAL A 58 -0.29 -2.81 -3.10
N LYS A 59 -0.37 -3.72 -2.13
CA LYS A 59 -1.38 -4.78 -2.08
C LYS A 59 -2.53 -4.37 -1.15
N ILE A 60 -3.74 -4.74 -1.56
CA ILE A 60 -4.97 -4.52 -0.79
C ILE A 60 -5.45 -5.89 -0.32
N MET A 61 -5.61 -6.04 0.99
CA MET A 61 -6.16 -7.24 1.61
C MET A 61 -7.53 -6.89 2.19
N PRO A 62 -8.63 -7.40 1.61
CA PRO A 62 -9.95 -7.23 2.17
C PRO A 62 -10.06 -7.92 3.53
N GLU A 63 -11.02 -7.49 4.35
CA GLU A 63 -11.30 -8.14 5.64
C GLU A 63 -12.13 -9.43 5.48
N SER A 64 -12.85 -9.57 4.36
CA SER A 64 -13.58 -10.77 3.95
C SER A 64 -13.00 -11.36 2.67
N ASP A 65 -13.34 -12.62 2.36
CA ASP A 65 -12.95 -13.28 1.09
C ASP A 65 -13.68 -12.71 -0.15
N SER A 66 -14.38 -11.59 0.00
CA SER A 66 -15.07 -10.93 -1.10
C SER A 66 -14.06 -10.26 -2.04
N PRO A 67 -14.31 -10.28 -3.37
CA PRO A 67 -13.45 -9.60 -4.32
C PRO A 67 -13.35 -8.10 -4.01
N VAL A 68 -12.13 -7.58 -4.06
CA VAL A 68 -11.86 -6.15 -3.83
C VAL A 68 -12.30 -5.35 -5.04
N ASN A 69 -13.30 -4.49 -4.87
CA ASN A 69 -13.58 -3.43 -5.82
C ASN A 69 -12.78 -2.18 -5.42
N GLU A 70 -11.72 -1.85 -6.17
CA GLU A 70 -10.88 -0.68 -5.91
C GLU A 70 -11.62 0.66 -6.09
N GLU A 71 -12.81 0.66 -6.69
CA GLU A 71 -13.63 1.86 -6.88
C GLU A 71 -14.62 2.08 -5.72
N ASP A 72 -14.89 1.05 -4.93
CA ASP A 72 -15.78 1.12 -3.78
C ASP A 72 -15.00 1.48 -2.50
N GLU A 73 -14.89 2.78 -2.24
CA GLU A 73 -14.20 3.27 -1.04
C GLU A 73 -14.83 2.81 0.28
N GLU A 74 -16.11 2.46 0.28
CA GLU A 74 -16.81 2.00 1.47
C GLU A 74 -16.42 0.56 1.78
N ALA A 75 -16.42 -0.31 0.78
CA ALA A 75 -15.86 -1.67 0.89
C ALA A 75 -14.37 -1.66 1.25
N LEU A 76 -13.60 -0.69 0.74
CA LEU A 76 -12.17 -0.56 1.03
C LEU A 76 -11.88 -0.01 2.44
N SER A 77 -12.88 0.52 3.16
CA SER A 77 -12.69 1.14 4.47
C SER A 77 -12.07 0.18 5.50
N SER A 78 -12.50 -1.08 5.49
CA SER A 78 -11.97 -2.15 6.35
C SER A 78 -10.70 -2.80 5.82
N ALA A 79 -10.48 -2.73 4.50
CA ALA A 79 -9.35 -3.36 3.84
C ALA A 79 -8.02 -2.77 4.32
N ARG A 80 -6.99 -3.62 4.36
CA ARG A 80 -5.63 -3.24 4.73
C ARG A 80 -4.77 -3.05 3.49
N PHE A 81 -4.07 -1.94 3.44
CA PHE A 81 -3.13 -1.55 2.39
C PHE A 81 -1.72 -1.69 2.93
N PHE A 82 -0.84 -2.36 2.21
CA PHE A 82 0.56 -2.55 2.61
C PHE A 82 1.45 -2.66 1.38
N VAL A 83 2.73 -2.32 1.55
CA VAL A 83 3.74 -2.42 0.49
C VAL A 83 4.35 -3.81 0.51
N VAL A 84 4.50 -4.39 -0.68
CA VAL A 84 5.17 -5.67 -0.91
C VAL A 84 6.14 -5.55 -2.08
N LEU A 85 7.01 -6.54 -2.23
CA LEU A 85 7.78 -6.70 -3.45
C LEU A 85 6.82 -6.95 -4.62
N LYS A 86 7.09 -6.29 -5.75
CA LYS A 86 6.33 -6.48 -6.99
C LYS A 86 6.54 -7.89 -7.55
N ASP A 87 7.80 -8.32 -7.56
CA ASP A 87 8.24 -9.60 -8.08
C ASP A 87 8.72 -10.51 -6.93
N PRO A 88 8.64 -11.84 -7.08
CA PRO A 88 9.22 -12.77 -6.11
C PRO A 88 10.73 -12.52 -5.95
N LEU A 89 11.24 -12.74 -4.74
CA LEU A 89 12.69 -12.76 -4.51
C LEU A 89 13.33 -13.85 -5.38
N SER A 90 14.47 -13.53 -6.00
CA SER A 90 15.29 -14.59 -6.60
C SER A 90 15.79 -15.55 -5.51
N LEU A 91 16.20 -16.77 -5.88
CA LEU A 91 16.78 -17.72 -4.91
C LEU A 91 18.00 -17.13 -4.19
N TYR A 92 18.76 -16.29 -4.88
CA TYR A 92 19.89 -15.57 -4.31
C TYR A 92 19.43 -14.55 -3.26
N ASP A 93 18.42 -13.74 -3.56
CA ASP A 93 17.88 -12.76 -2.62
C ASP A 93 17.16 -13.40 -1.43
N ALA A 94 16.50 -14.54 -1.64
CA ALA A 94 15.86 -15.32 -0.57
C ALA A 94 16.90 -15.86 0.43
N SER A 95 18.05 -16.35 -0.06
CA SER A 95 19.14 -16.84 0.79
C SER A 95 19.79 -15.74 1.64
N THR A 96 19.81 -14.50 1.13
CA THR A 96 20.37 -13.34 1.84
C THR A 96 19.35 -12.62 2.72
N ALA A 97 18.04 -12.85 2.51
CA ALA A 97 16.95 -12.35 3.35
C ALA A 97 16.83 -13.07 4.72
N GLY A 98 17.76 -13.96 5.05
CA GLY A 98 17.78 -14.70 6.32
C GLY A 98 16.76 -15.83 6.39
N TRP A 99 16.20 -16.25 5.24
CA TRP A 99 15.38 -17.44 5.16
C TRP A 99 16.30 -18.65 5.03
N SER A 100 16.50 -19.39 6.12
CA SER A 100 17.12 -20.70 6.06
C SER A 100 16.14 -21.65 5.37
N ILE A 101 16.48 -22.10 4.17
CA ILE A 101 15.86 -23.26 3.54
C ILE A 101 16.64 -24.46 4.05
N ASP A 102 16.35 -24.87 5.29
CA ASP A 102 16.71 -26.20 5.79
C ASP A 102 15.45 -27.08 5.75
#